data_AF-A0A943RNL0-F1
#
_entry.id   AF-A0A943RNL0-F1
#
_cell.length_a   1.000
_cell.length_b   1.000
_cell.length_c   1.000
_cell.angle_alpha   90.00
_cell.angle_beta   90.00
_cell.angle_gamma   90.00
#
_symmetry.space_group_name_H-M   'P 1'
#
loop_
_entity.id
_entity.type
_entity.pdbx_description
1 polymer ?
#
loop_
_entity_poly.entity_id
_entity_poly.type
_entity_poly.pdbx_seq_one_letter_code
_entity_poly.pdbx_strand_id
1 'polypeptide(L)'
;MSNFFEQELRKLFGDGKIIHDPAFVGRACVGGLDAGRQVRAEFVTMGHADHYEALRVTLLDNDLGVVDKLTLRLEDVWGKKAIPNNPYLKSGVTPHIWVNDNKTDWYAYHPTPADYQMLQQATSDYLSAFRERTPEHDTRGGPKLVYICAPLLEDAEQNITFAKETAREVFLSGDIPVCPHLMFPPFVDLRDSVQNQAARVMGLRLMETCQQVNVYGPVLTPEMQAETQRAHDLGIPVIFDQKRLEKTRPRPKRGRAR
;
A
#
# COMPACT_ATOMS: atom_id res chain seq x y z
N MET A 1 -28.85 10.30 -10.86
CA MET A 1 -28.53 11.73 -11.04
C MET A 1 -27.60 12.12 -9.91
N SER A 2 -26.42 12.66 -10.20
CA SER A 2 -25.50 13.20 -9.19
C SER A 2 -25.93 14.60 -8.79
N ASN A 3 -25.93 14.91 -7.49
CA ASN A 3 -26.28 16.25 -7.02
C ASN A 3 -25.08 17.22 -7.18
N PHE A 4 -25.31 18.51 -7.00
CA PHE A 4 -24.29 19.54 -7.20
C PHE A 4 -23.01 19.29 -6.38
N PHE A 5 -23.13 18.99 -5.08
CA PHE A 5 -21.97 18.72 -4.22
C PHE A 5 -21.17 17.51 -4.70
N GLU A 6 -21.87 16.46 -5.14
CA GLU A 6 -21.22 15.28 -5.71
C GLU A 6 -20.41 15.64 -6.96
N GLN A 7 -20.94 16.51 -7.83
CA GLN A 7 -20.24 16.97 -9.03
C GLN A 7 -18.97 17.77 -8.67
N GLU A 8 -19.06 18.66 -7.67
CA GLU A 8 -17.89 19.44 -7.23
C GLU A 8 -16.83 18.55 -6.56
N LEU A 9 -17.23 17.58 -5.75
CA LEU A 9 -16.31 16.60 -5.15
C LEU A 9 -15.66 15.70 -6.22
N ARG A 10 -16.39 15.32 -7.27
CA ARG A 10 -15.82 14.57 -8.39
C ARG A 10 -14.76 15.37 -9.16
N LYS A 11 -14.90 16.69 -9.27
CA LYS A 11 -13.85 17.55 -9.85
C LYS A 11 -12.56 17.53 -8.99
N LEU A 12 -12.69 17.42 -7.67
CA LEU A 12 -11.56 17.38 -6.75
C LEU A 12 -10.90 16.00 -6.64
N PHE A 13 -11.68 14.93 -6.58
CA PHE A 13 -11.18 13.61 -6.18
C PHE A 13 -11.50 12.49 -7.17
N GLY A 14 -12.23 12.77 -8.26
CA GLY A 14 -12.70 11.74 -9.19
C GLY A 14 -11.59 11.04 -9.99
N ASP A 15 -10.36 11.57 -9.99
CA ASP A 15 -9.22 10.95 -10.64
C ASP A 15 -8.49 9.91 -9.75
N GLY A 16 -8.90 9.78 -8.49
CA GLY A 16 -8.37 8.77 -7.57
C GLY A 16 -6.96 9.03 -7.04
N LYS A 17 -6.35 10.20 -7.32
CA LYS A 17 -4.94 10.46 -6.94
C LYS A 17 -4.73 10.84 -5.48
N ILE A 18 -5.70 11.52 -4.89
CA ILE A 18 -5.64 12.00 -3.50
C ILE A 18 -6.42 11.07 -2.57
N ILE A 19 -7.62 10.68 -3.01
CA ILE A 19 -8.50 9.72 -2.34
C ILE A 19 -8.66 8.53 -3.29
N HIS A 20 -8.15 7.37 -2.91
CA HIS A 20 -8.16 6.16 -3.73
C HIS A 20 -9.55 5.50 -3.75
N ASP A 21 -9.93 4.95 -4.91
CA ASP A 21 -11.24 4.31 -5.16
C ASP A 21 -12.43 5.11 -4.57
N PRO A 22 -12.58 6.40 -4.95
CA PRO A 22 -13.50 7.29 -4.27
C PRO A 22 -14.96 6.92 -4.57
N ALA A 23 -15.72 6.70 -3.51
CA ALA A 23 -17.17 6.64 -3.53
C ALA A 23 -17.76 8.04 -3.27
N PHE A 24 -18.80 8.39 -4.02
CA PHE A 24 -19.50 9.66 -3.87
C PHE A 24 -20.96 9.40 -3.55
N VAL A 25 -21.42 9.86 -2.38
CA VAL A 25 -22.78 9.64 -1.89
C VAL A 25 -23.30 10.92 -1.27
N GLY A 26 -24.35 11.48 -1.86
CA GLY A 26 -24.93 12.73 -1.39
C GLY A 26 -23.91 13.87 -1.43
N ARG A 27 -23.54 14.40 -0.26
CA ARG A 27 -22.61 15.53 -0.10
C ARG A 27 -21.21 15.13 0.34
N ALA A 28 -20.91 13.84 0.33
CA ALA A 28 -19.65 13.31 0.81
C ALA A 28 -18.93 12.50 -0.28
N CYS A 29 -17.61 12.59 -0.27
CA CYS A 29 -16.68 11.70 -0.94
C CYS A 29 -15.95 10.90 0.14
N VAL A 30 -15.85 9.58 -0.04
CA VAL A 30 -15.10 8.69 0.87
C VAL A 30 -14.27 7.72 0.05
N GLY A 31 -13.02 7.48 0.43
CA GLY A 31 -12.16 6.47 -0.19
C GLY A 31 -10.89 6.24 0.61
N GLY A 32 -9.95 5.47 0.06
CA GLY A 32 -8.70 5.09 0.75
C GLY A 32 -7.64 6.21 0.77
N LEU A 33 -6.81 6.23 1.81
CA LEU A 33 -5.53 6.95 1.82
C LEU A 33 -4.36 5.97 1.65
N ASP A 34 -4.29 4.96 2.52
CA ASP A 34 -3.28 3.91 2.57
C ASP A 34 -3.83 2.70 3.36
N ALA A 35 -2.95 1.78 3.78
CA ALA A 35 -3.34 0.56 4.47
C ALA A 35 -4.11 0.86 5.78
N GLY A 36 -5.40 0.55 5.79
CA GLY A 36 -6.23 0.72 6.97
C GLY A 36 -6.75 2.14 7.21
N ARG A 37 -6.42 3.11 6.35
CA ARG A 37 -6.90 4.50 6.47
C ARG A 37 -7.77 4.94 5.30
N GLN A 38 -8.76 5.74 5.64
CA GLN A 38 -9.72 6.31 4.71
C GLN A 38 -9.80 7.82 4.89
N VAL A 39 -10.23 8.51 3.83
CA VAL A 39 -10.49 9.95 3.85
C VAL A 39 -11.94 10.17 3.50
N ARG A 40 -12.60 11.03 4.28
CA ARG A 40 -13.90 11.60 3.95
C ARG A 40 -13.76 13.09 3.68
N ALA A 41 -14.28 13.55 2.53
CA ALA A 41 -14.34 14.96 2.17
C ALA A 41 -15.78 15.42 1.95
N GLU A 42 -16.13 16.61 2.47
CA GLU A 42 -17.45 17.22 2.32
C GLU A 42 -17.36 18.75 2.37
N PHE A 43 -18.19 19.45 1.60
CA PHE A 43 -18.33 20.91 1.76
C PHE A 43 -19.17 21.22 3.00
N VAL A 44 -18.77 22.22 3.78
CA VAL A 44 -19.41 22.57 5.06
C VAL A 44 -19.65 24.07 5.20
N THR A 45 -20.68 24.41 5.97
CA THR A 45 -21.01 25.79 6.36
C THR A 45 -20.14 26.26 7.53
N MET A 46 -19.85 27.57 7.60
CA MET A 46 -19.03 28.18 8.66
C MET A 46 -19.82 29.18 9.54
N GLY A 47 -21.06 28.81 9.91
CA GLY A 47 -21.94 29.63 10.77
C GLY A 47 -23.09 30.31 10.05
N HIS A 48 -23.10 30.26 8.72
CA HIS A 48 -24.21 30.71 7.87
C HIS A 48 -24.89 29.50 7.27
N ALA A 49 -26.19 29.32 7.56
CA ALA A 49 -26.98 28.26 6.95
C ALA A 49 -26.92 28.39 5.42
N ASP A 50 -26.80 27.24 4.76
CA ASP A 50 -26.81 27.14 3.30
C ASP A 50 -25.68 27.88 2.54
N HIS A 51 -24.65 28.35 3.25
CA HIS A 51 -23.45 28.96 2.70
C HIS A 51 -22.23 28.07 3.00
N TYR A 52 -21.84 27.25 2.02
CA TYR A 52 -20.76 26.27 2.18
C TYR A 52 -19.43 26.91 1.77
N GLU A 53 -18.72 27.39 2.77
CA GLU A 53 -17.52 28.23 2.64
C GLU A 53 -16.21 27.45 2.82
N ALA A 54 -16.29 26.14 3.10
CA ALA A 54 -15.11 25.33 3.38
C ALA A 54 -15.25 23.89 2.89
N LEU A 55 -14.10 23.28 2.61
CA LEU A 55 -13.96 21.84 2.41
C LEU A 55 -13.45 21.22 3.71
N ARG A 56 -14.23 20.31 4.29
CA ARG A 56 -13.80 19.50 5.44
C ARG A 56 -13.23 18.18 4.94
N VAL A 57 -12.03 17.86 5.43
CA VAL A 57 -11.31 16.61 5.18
C VAL A 57 -11.16 15.90 6.52
N THR A 58 -11.72 14.71 6.64
CA THR A 58 -11.67 13.87 7.85
C THR A 58 -10.83 12.64 7.54
N LEU A 59 -9.75 12.46 8.29
CA LEU A 59 -8.94 11.25 8.25
C LEU A 59 -9.54 10.21 9.20
N LEU A 60 -9.72 9.00 8.67
CA LEU A 60 -10.29 7.86 9.36
C LEU A 60 -9.27 6.74 9.36
N ASP A 61 -9.21 6.02 10.47
CA ASP A 61 -8.47 4.78 10.65
C ASP A 61 -9.46 3.70 11.07
N ASN A 62 -9.31 2.50 10.53
CA ASN A 62 -10.28 1.42 10.74
C ASN A 62 -10.42 1.01 12.20
N ASP A 63 -9.35 1.13 12.99
CA ASP A 63 -9.32 0.72 14.39
C ASP A 63 -9.55 1.90 15.33
N LEU A 64 -9.02 3.08 14.98
CA LEU A 64 -9.07 4.27 15.84
C LEU A 64 -10.27 5.18 15.56
N GLY A 65 -10.97 4.98 14.44
CA GLY A 65 -12.05 5.86 14.01
C GLY A 65 -11.50 7.18 13.47
N VAL A 66 -11.99 8.32 13.95
CA VAL A 66 -11.51 9.62 13.43
C VAL A 66 -10.14 9.95 14.02
N VAL A 67 -9.14 10.04 13.15
CA VAL A 67 -7.76 10.43 13.52
C VAL A 67 -7.63 11.95 13.58
N ASP A 68 -8.09 12.65 12.54
CA ASP A 68 -8.01 14.11 12.48
C ASP A 68 -9.09 14.71 11.55
N LYS A 69 -9.34 16.02 11.71
CA LYS A 69 -10.28 16.79 10.88
C LYS A 69 -9.68 18.15 10.52
N LEU A 70 -9.38 18.35 9.24
CA LEU A 70 -9.05 19.66 8.69
C LEU A 70 -10.28 20.32 8.05
N THR A 71 -10.45 21.61 8.28
CA THR A 71 -11.43 22.43 7.56
C THR A 71 -10.71 23.53 6.79
N LEU A 72 -10.61 23.36 5.47
CA LEU A 72 -10.01 24.32 4.54
C LEU A 72 -11.06 25.34 4.11
N ARG A 73 -10.96 26.59 4.60
CA ARG A 73 -11.84 27.66 4.13
C ARG A 73 -11.42 28.06 2.72
N LEU A 74 -12.40 28.25 1.85
CA LEU A 74 -12.14 28.58 0.45
C LEU A 74 -11.45 29.93 0.30
N GLU A 75 -11.71 30.89 1.20
CA GLU A 75 -10.97 32.16 1.21
C GLU A 75 -9.50 32.03 1.59
N ASP A 76 -9.14 31.05 2.43
CA ASP A 76 -7.74 30.84 2.83
C ASP A 76 -6.93 30.24 1.68
N VAL A 77 -7.58 29.46 0.82
CA VAL A 77 -6.95 28.80 -0.34
C VAL A 77 -6.99 29.67 -1.60
N TRP A 78 -8.12 30.32 -1.87
CA TRP A 78 -8.35 31.03 -3.13
C TRP A 78 -8.30 32.56 -3.00
N GLY A 79 -8.31 33.07 -1.76
CA GLY A 79 -8.51 34.47 -1.48
C GLY A 79 -9.94 34.95 -1.77
N LYS A 80 -10.18 36.22 -1.45
CA LYS A 80 -11.42 36.91 -1.82
C LYS A 80 -11.42 37.21 -3.32
N LYS A 81 -12.53 36.94 -4.01
CA LYS A 81 -12.63 37.08 -5.48
C LYS A 81 -13.32 38.37 -5.87
N ALA A 82 -12.68 39.15 -6.73
CA ALA A 82 -13.29 40.33 -7.33
C ALA A 82 -14.35 39.90 -8.36
N ILE A 83 -15.50 40.58 -8.38
CA ILE A 83 -16.58 40.34 -9.34
C ILE A 83 -16.69 41.56 -10.25
N PRO A 84 -16.11 41.54 -11.47
CA PRO A 84 -16.17 42.67 -12.39
C PRO A 84 -17.61 43.04 -12.72
N ASN A 85 -17.87 44.33 -12.88
CA ASN A 85 -19.16 44.89 -13.32
C ASN A 85 -20.35 44.58 -12.38
N ASN A 86 -20.12 44.20 -11.13
CA ASN A 86 -21.18 44.00 -10.14
C ASN A 86 -21.20 45.16 -9.11
N PRO A 87 -22.25 46.00 -9.10
CA PRO A 87 -22.33 47.16 -8.20
C PRO A 87 -22.54 46.79 -6.72
N TYR A 88 -22.98 45.56 -6.43
CA TYR A 88 -23.28 45.08 -5.07
C TYR A 88 -22.08 44.38 -4.41
N LEU A 89 -21.13 43.85 -5.19
CA LEU A 89 -19.98 43.08 -4.71
C LEU A 89 -18.64 43.81 -4.92
N LYS A 90 -18.61 45.12 -4.64
CA LYS A 90 -17.42 45.97 -4.89
C LYS A 90 -16.18 45.53 -4.11
N SER A 91 -16.37 44.99 -2.90
CA SER A 91 -15.27 44.49 -2.06
C SER A 91 -14.88 43.04 -2.39
N GLY A 92 -15.43 42.46 -3.46
CA GLY A 92 -15.31 41.05 -3.79
C GLY A 92 -16.21 40.15 -2.93
N VAL A 93 -16.13 38.85 -3.18
CA VAL A 93 -16.88 37.80 -2.50
C VAL A 93 -15.93 36.76 -1.91
N THR A 94 -16.22 36.27 -0.71
CA THR A 94 -15.65 35.02 -0.21
C THR A 94 -16.29 33.86 -0.98
N PRO A 95 -15.51 33.04 -1.69
CA PRO A 95 -16.07 31.94 -2.49
C PRO A 95 -16.85 30.96 -1.63
N HIS A 96 -18.06 30.61 -2.04
CA HIS A 96 -18.89 29.61 -1.39
C HIS A 96 -19.95 29.05 -2.33
N ILE A 97 -20.41 27.85 -2.02
CA ILE A 97 -21.61 27.27 -2.61
C ILE A 97 -22.80 27.80 -1.82
N TRP A 98 -23.83 28.26 -2.51
CA TRP A 98 -25.09 28.68 -1.88
C TRP A 98 -26.20 27.68 -2.22
N VAL A 99 -27.07 27.43 -1.24
CA VAL A 99 -28.29 26.64 -1.41
C VAL A 99 -29.49 27.55 -1.14
N ASN A 100 -30.49 27.51 -2.00
CA ASN A 100 -31.77 28.16 -1.78
C ASN A 100 -32.85 27.27 -2.40
N ASP A 101 -33.70 26.65 -1.57
CA ASP A 101 -34.85 25.76 -1.83
C ASP A 101 -34.89 24.95 -3.15
N ASN A 102 -34.76 25.58 -4.31
CA ASN A 102 -34.76 24.95 -5.64
C ASN A 102 -33.42 25.02 -6.41
N LYS A 103 -32.38 25.66 -5.88
CA LYS A 103 -31.10 25.85 -6.56
C LYS A 103 -29.90 25.68 -5.62
N THR A 104 -28.90 24.96 -6.10
CA THR A 104 -27.56 24.88 -5.50
C THR A 104 -26.56 25.25 -6.56
N ASP A 105 -25.70 26.23 -6.27
CA ASP A 105 -24.72 26.73 -7.24
C ASP A 105 -23.57 27.46 -6.55
N TRP A 106 -22.55 27.88 -7.30
CA TRP A 106 -21.55 28.80 -6.81
C TRP A 106 -22.10 30.24 -6.72
N TYR A 107 -21.85 30.93 -5.61
CA TYR A 107 -22.34 32.30 -5.43
C TYR A 107 -21.38 33.32 -6.07
N ALA A 108 -21.85 34.00 -7.12
CA ALA A 108 -21.17 35.07 -7.86
C ALA A 108 -19.85 34.71 -8.56
N TYR A 109 -19.06 33.77 -8.05
CA TYR A 109 -17.79 33.33 -8.60
C TYR A 109 -17.78 31.81 -8.80
N HIS A 110 -17.56 31.37 -10.04
CA HIS A 110 -17.42 29.95 -10.37
C HIS A 110 -15.94 29.56 -10.39
N PRO A 111 -15.50 28.59 -9.57
CA PRO A 111 -14.10 28.18 -9.53
C PRO A 111 -13.60 27.67 -10.87
N THR A 112 -12.38 28.08 -11.21
CA THR A 112 -11.66 27.66 -12.40
C THR A 112 -10.89 26.35 -12.14
N PRO A 113 -10.39 25.66 -13.18
CA PRO A 113 -9.51 24.50 -12.99
C PRO A 113 -8.31 24.78 -12.08
N ALA A 114 -7.75 26.00 -12.10
CA ALA A 114 -6.64 26.39 -11.23
C ALA A 114 -7.06 26.46 -9.75
N ASP A 115 -8.28 26.92 -9.46
CA ASP A 115 -8.81 26.93 -8.09
C ASP A 115 -8.98 25.50 -7.55
N TYR A 116 -9.50 24.58 -8.37
CA TYR A 116 -9.56 23.16 -8.00
C TYR A 116 -8.18 22.58 -7.73
N GLN A 117 -7.19 22.88 -8.56
CA GLN A 117 -5.81 22.44 -8.36
C GLN A 117 -5.22 22.94 -7.04
N MET A 118 -5.46 24.20 -6.65
CA MET A 118 -5.00 24.70 -5.35
C MET A 118 -5.64 23.95 -4.18
N LEU A 119 -6.94 23.67 -4.26
CA LEU A 119 -7.65 22.94 -3.20
C LEU A 119 -7.23 21.46 -3.13
N GLN A 120 -7.00 20.85 -4.29
CA GLN A 120 -6.39 19.51 -4.42
C GLN A 120 -5.01 19.48 -3.78
N GLN A 121 -4.13 20.44 -4.12
CA GLN A 121 -2.78 20.52 -3.57
C GLN A 121 -2.79 20.69 -2.05
N ALA A 122 -3.58 21.63 -1.53
CA ALA A 122 -3.69 21.85 -0.09
C ALA A 122 -4.19 20.61 0.66
N THR A 123 -5.16 19.89 0.08
CA THR A 123 -5.66 18.63 0.63
C THR A 123 -4.58 17.54 0.58
N SER A 124 -3.88 17.41 -0.54
CA SER A 124 -2.81 16.43 -0.73
C SER A 124 -1.64 16.66 0.24
N ASP A 125 -1.20 17.91 0.40
CA ASP A 125 -0.10 18.28 1.28
C ASP A 125 -0.42 17.94 2.73
N TYR A 126 -1.63 18.28 3.19
CA TYR A 126 -2.08 17.93 4.52
C TYR A 126 -2.15 16.41 4.73
N LEU A 127 -2.80 15.67 3.82
CA LEU A 127 -2.90 14.22 3.93
C LEU A 127 -1.53 13.52 3.84
N SER A 128 -0.56 14.10 3.13
CA SER A 128 0.80 13.55 3.04
C SER A 128 1.51 13.46 4.38
N ALA A 129 1.17 14.32 5.36
CA ALA A 129 1.73 14.27 6.71
C ALA A 129 1.24 13.03 7.50
N PHE A 130 0.13 12.42 7.07
CA PHE A 130 -0.50 11.26 7.68
C PHE A 130 -0.42 10.00 6.84
N ARG A 131 0.08 10.09 5.61
CA ARG A 131 0.40 8.88 4.85
C ARG A 131 1.34 8.07 5.70
N GLU A 132 0.98 6.82 5.95
CA GLU A 132 1.97 5.87 6.39
C GLU A 132 3.15 6.05 5.44
N ARG A 133 4.33 6.24 6.02
CA ARG A 133 5.50 5.76 5.32
C ARG A 133 5.24 4.28 5.23
N THR A 134 4.55 3.85 4.17
CA THR A 134 4.73 2.52 3.68
C THR A 134 6.24 2.34 3.75
N PRO A 135 6.74 1.27 4.37
CA PRO A 135 7.89 0.68 3.76
C PRO A 135 7.42 0.38 2.33
N GLU A 136 7.54 1.37 1.44
CA GLU A 136 8.00 1.12 0.09
C GLU A 136 9.07 0.09 0.31
N HIS A 137 8.87 -1.10 -0.24
CA HIS A 137 9.88 -2.15 -0.23
C HIS A 137 11.21 -1.47 -0.51
N ASP A 138 11.99 -1.26 0.55
CA ASP A 138 13.03 -0.25 0.55
C ASP A 138 14.17 -0.81 -0.28
N THR A 139 14.08 -0.52 -1.56
CA THR A 139 15.15 -0.72 -2.51
C THR A 139 16.16 0.42 -2.41
N ARG A 140 16.09 1.29 -1.38
CA ARG A 140 17.06 2.35 -1.12
C ARG A 140 17.29 2.62 0.37
N GLY A 141 17.67 1.59 1.15
CA GLY A 141 18.35 1.82 2.42
C GLY A 141 18.51 0.63 3.37
N GLY A 142 17.48 -0.21 3.50
CA GLY A 142 17.44 -1.32 4.47
C GLY A 142 17.67 -2.72 3.87
N PRO A 143 18.10 -3.69 4.70
CA PRO A 143 18.21 -5.09 4.29
C PRO A 143 16.83 -5.73 4.08
N LYS A 144 16.64 -6.53 3.02
CA LYS A 144 15.36 -7.23 2.76
C LYS A 144 15.21 -8.48 3.63
N LEU A 145 14.00 -8.82 4.06
CA LEU A 145 13.69 -10.15 4.57
C LEU A 145 13.61 -11.13 3.40
N VAL A 146 14.50 -12.12 3.40
CA VAL A 146 14.58 -13.15 2.36
C VAL A 146 14.29 -14.51 2.99
N TYR A 147 13.18 -15.11 2.58
CA TYR A 147 12.82 -16.47 2.97
C TYR A 147 13.70 -17.48 2.23
N ILE A 148 14.30 -18.41 2.98
CA ILE A 148 15.17 -19.44 2.41
C ILE A 148 14.38 -20.74 2.32
N CYS A 149 14.03 -21.09 1.08
CA CYS A 149 13.44 -22.37 0.71
C CYS A 149 14.57 -23.34 0.31
N ALA A 150 14.76 -24.39 1.11
CA ALA A 150 15.88 -25.32 0.97
C ALA A 150 15.43 -26.76 1.26
N PRO A 151 16.01 -27.79 0.60
CA PRO A 151 15.66 -29.16 0.87
C PRO A 151 16.07 -29.57 2.29
N LEU A 152 15.20 -30.36 2.92
CA LEU A 152 15.55 -31.21 4.05
C LEU A 152 16.20 -32.50 3.52
N LEU A 153 17.53 -32.55 3.55
CA LEU A 153 18.35 -33.75 3.38
C LEU A 153 18.08 -34.77 4.49
N GLU A 154 18.39 -36.04 4.22
CA GLU A 154 18.18 -37.13 5.19
C GLU A 154 19.13 -37.05 6.39
N ASP A 155 20.27 -36.38 6.23
CA ASP A 155 21.26 -36.15 7.28
C ASP A 155 21.05 -34.78 7.94
N ALA A 156 20.72 -34.80 9.24
CA ALA A 156 20.46 -33.60 10.04
C ALA A 156 21.66 -32.64 10.09
N GLU A 157 22.89 -33.14 10.11
CA GLU A 157 24.09 -32.30 10.14
C GLU A 157 24.32 -31.60 8.80
N GLN A 158 24.03 -32.30 7.70
CA GLN A 158 24.10 -31.72 6.36
C GLN A 158 23.01 -30.67 6.15
N ASN A 159 21.81 -30.87 6.72
CA ASN A 159 20.74 -29.87 6.70
C ASN A 159 21.13 -28.58 7.39
N ILE A 160 21.64 -28.70 8.61
CA ILE A 160 22.04 -27.55 9.42
C ILE A 160 23.17 -26.79 8.71
N THR A 161 24.15 -27.52 8.15
CA THR A 161 25.26 -26.92 7.42
C THR A 161 24.78 -26.20 6.16
N PHE A 162 23.94 -26.85 5.35
CA PHE A 162 23.41 -26.26 4.12
C PHE A 162 22.55 -25.01 4.39
N ALA A 163 21.66 -25.07 5.38
CA ALA A 163 20.83 -23.94 5.78
C ALA A 163 21.66 -22.78 6.34
N LYS A 164 22.77 -23.07 7.05
CA LYS A 164 23.71 -22.03 7.52
C LYS A 164 24.47 -21.37 6.37
N GLU A 165 24.92 -22.15 5.38
CA GLU A 165 25.63 -21.61 4.20
C GLU A 165 24.73 -20.67 3.39
N THR A 166 23.50 -21.09 3.11
CA THR A 166 22.52 -20.29 2.36
C THR A 166 22.10 -19.04 3.13
N ALA A 167 21.87 -19.15 4.45
CA ALA A 167 21.62 -17.99 5.32
C ALA A 167 22.80 -17.00 5.30
N ARG A 168 24.03 -17.52 5.33
CA ARG A 168 25.24 -16.68 5.27
C ARG A 168 25.35 -15.95 3.94
N GLU A 169 24.98 -16.56 2.82
CA GLU A 169 25.00 -15.89 1.51
C GLU A 169 24.07 -14.68 1.47
N VAL A 170 22.83 -14.83 1.94
CA VAL A 170 21.86 -13.74 2.06
C VAL A 170 22.35 -12.66 3.05
N PHE A 171 22.92 -13.07 4.18
CA PHE A 171 23.50 -12.12 5.13
C PHE A 171 24.63 -11.29 4.51
N LEU A 172 25.50 -11.93 3.73
CA LEU A 172 26.62 -11.27 3.06
C LEU A 172 26.18 -10.39 1.87
N SER A 173 25.00 -10.62 1.28
CA SER A 173 24.41 -9.71 0.30
C SER A 173 23.84 -8.43 0.93
N GLY A 174 23.81 -8.35 2.25
CA GLY A 174 23.25 -7.23 2.99
C GLY A 174 21.74 -7.38 3.22
N ASP A 175 21.21 -8.59 3.15
CA ASP A 175 19.80 -8.91 3.42
C ASP A 175 19.65 -9.74 4.71
N ILE A 176 18.44 -9.88 5.24
CA ILE A 176 18.11 -10.65 6.44
C ILE A 176 17.61 -12.05 6.04
N PRO A 177 18.34 -13.13 6.37
CA PRO A 177 17.90 -14.49 6.11
C PRO A 177 16.81 -14.95 7.08
N VAL A 178 15.70 -15.49 6.56
CA VAL A 178 14.64 -16.16 7.31
C VAL A 178 14.68 -17.65 6.99
N CYS A 179 15.13 -18.47 7.96
CA CYS A 179 15.30 -19.91 7.81
C CYS A 179 14.46 -20.69 8.84
N PRO A 180 13.19 -21.03 8.54
CA PRO A 180 12.36 -21.84 9.45
C PRO A 180 13.02 -23.15 9.90
N HIS A 181 13.78 -23.79 9.01
CA HIS A 181 14.51 -25.03 9.30
C HIS A 181 15.71 -24.87 10.25
N LEU A 182 16.13 -23.64 10.56
CA LEU A 182 17.09 -23.37 11.65
C LEU A 182 16.39 -22.80 12.88
N MET A 183 15.27 -22.12 12.69
CA MET A 183 14.53 -21.42 13.74
C MET A 183 13.72 -22.36 14.63
N PHE A 184 12.95 -23.28 14.04
CA PHE A 184 12.00 -24.10 14.79
C PHE A 184 12.58 -25.37 15.45
N PRO A 185 13.53 -26.12 14.85
CA PRO A 185 14.03 -27.36 15.46
C PRO A 185 14.55 -27.26 16.90
N PRO A 186 15.14 -26.13 17.37
CA PRO A 186 15.58 -26.01 18.76
C PRO A 186 14.46 -26.14 19.81
N PHE A 187 13.20 -25.95 19.44
CA PHE A 187 12.07 -25.97 20.37
C PHE A 187 10.81 -26.66 19.84
N VAL A 188 10.87 -27.29 18.66
CA VAL A 188 9.75 -28.04 18.06
C VAL A 188 10.21 -29.46 17.74
N ASP A 189 9.46 -30.47 18.18
CA ASP A 189 9.69 -31.85 17.75
C ASP A 189 9.10 -32.08 16.36
N LEU A 190 9.96 -32.07 15.34
CA LEU A 190 9.56 -32.27 13.94
C LEU A 190 9.16 -33.72 13.62
N ARG A 191 9.35 -34.67 14.54
CA ARG A 191 8.85 -36.05 14.40
C ARG A 191 7.40 -36.18 14.85
N ASP A 192 6.93 -35.25 15.69
CA ASP A 192 5.52 -35.15 16.04
C ASP A 192 4.74 -34.48 14.91
N SER A 193 3.71 -35.16 14.41
CA SER A 193 2.94 -34.69 13.24
C SER A 193 2.23 -33.36 13.47
N VAL A 194 1.75 -33.10 14.69
CA VAL A 194 1.01 -31.88 15.04
C VAL A 194 1.96 -30.69 15.13
N GLN A 195 3.07 -30.86 15.85
CA GLN A 195 4.12 -29.85 15.97
C GLN A 195 4.79 -29.55 14.63
N ASN A 196 5.10 -30.57 13.82
CA ASN A 196 5.65 -30.38 12.48
C ASN A 196 4.69 -29.60 11.57
N GLN A 197 3.40 -29.92 11.60
CA GLN A 197 2.40 -29.17 10.83
C GLN A 197 2.30 -27.72 11.31
N ALA A 198 2.33 -27.48 12.63
CA ALA A 198 2.33 -26.13 13.19
C ALA A 198 3.56 -25.32 12.74
N ALA A 199 4.76 -25.92 12.78
CA ALA A 199 5.99 -25.29 12.29
C ALA A 199 5.91 -24.93 10.81
N ARG A 200 5.33 -25.79 9.97
CA ARG A 200 5.11 -25.49 8.54
C ARG A 200 4.17 -24.30 8.35
N VAL A 201 3.04 -24.30 9.05
CA VAL A 201 2.08 -23.19 8.97
C VAL A 201 2.72 -21.87 9.43
N MET A 202 3.51 -21.90 10.52
CA MET A 202 4.25 -20.74 10.99
C MET A 202 5.32 -20.28 9.98
N GLY A 203 6.03 -21.21 9.34
CA GLY A 203 6.98 -20.91 8.28
C GLY A 203 6.34 -20.18 7.10
N LEU A 204 5.17 -20.65 6.64
CA LEU A 204 4.42 -20.00 5.57
C LEU A 204 3.94 -18.58 5.94
N ARG A 205 3.54 -18.38 7.21
CA ARG A 205 3.21 -17.03 7.71
C ARG A 205 4.42 -16.11 7.77
N LEU A 206 5.61 -16.63 8.10
CA LEU A 206 6.84 -15.84 8.02
C LEU A 206 7.16 -15.48 6.57
N MET A 207 7.00 -16.42 5.63
CA MET A 207 7.21 -16.16 4.20
C MET A 207 6.33 -15.02 3.68
N GLU A 208 5.06 -14.94 4.10
CA GLU A 208 4.13 -13.86 3.74
C GLU A 208 4.65 -12.45 4.10
N THR A 209 5.54 -12.34 5.09
CA THR A 209 6.17 -11.08 5.49
C THR A 209 7.48 -10.79 4.78
N CYS A 210 8.00 -11.73 3.98
CA CYS A 210 9.27 -11.61 3.29
C CYS A 210 9.12 -10.87 1.96
N GLN A 211 10.17 -10.15 1.56
CA GLN A 211 10.22 -9.40 0.30
C GLN A 211 10.69 -10.26 -0.88
N GLN A 212 11.23 -11.46 -0.60
CA GLN A 212 11.78 -12.36 -1.59
C GLN A 212 11.84 -13.79 -1.03
N VAL A 213 11.71 -14.78 -1.91
CA VAL A 213 11.99 -16.19 -1.63
C VAL A 213 13.20 -16.61 -2.44
N ASN A 214 14.23 -17.14 -1.78
CA ASN A 214 15.35 -17.81 -2.44
C ASN A 214 15.18 -19.32 -2.36
N VAL A 215 15.17 -19.98 -3.51
CA VAL A 215 15.06 -21.44 -3.63
C VAL A 215 16.44 -22.03 -3.91
N TYR A 216 16.92 -22.85 -2.99
CA TYR A 216 18.23 -23.50 -3.04
C TYR A 216 18.09 -25.02 -3.14
N GLY A 217 19.07 -25.66 -3.78
CA GLY A 217 19.17 -27.12 -3.83
C GLY A 217 19.09 -27.70 -5.25
N PRO A 218 19.57 -28.94 -5.44
CA PRO A 218 19.63 -29.57 -6.77
C PRO A 218 18.28 -30.09 -7.27
N VAL A 219 17.33 -30.33 -6.35
CA VAL A 219 16.02 -30.91 -6.62
C VAL A 219 14.98 -30.16 -5.80
N LEU A 220 13.90 -29.73 -6.44
CA LEU A 220 12.74 -29.20 -5.74
C LEU A 220 11.93 -30.35 -5.14
N THR A 221 11.84 -30.39 -3.82
CA THR A 221 10.94 -31.33 -3.12
C THR A 221 9.47 -30.87 -3.28
N PRO A 222 8.48 -31.75 -3.09
CA PRO A 222 7.07 -31.36 -3.12
C PRO A 222 6.73 -30.23 -2.14
N GLU A 223 7.42 -30.19 -1.00
CA GLU A 223 7.25 -29.15 0.02
C GLU A 223 7.75 -27.80 -0.49
N MET A 224 8.96 -27.77 -1.08
CA MET A 224 9.52 -26.57 -1.70
C MET A 224 8.65 -26.08 -2.86
N GLN A 225 8.06 -26.98 -3.64
CA GLN A 225 7.12 -26.63 -4.71
C GLN A 225 5.87 -25.95 -4.15
N ALA A 226 5.32 -26.46 -3.05
CA ALA A 226 4.16 -25.85 -2.40
C ALA A 226 4.48 -24.46 -1.83
N GLU A 227 5.65 -24.28 -1.20
CA GLU A 227 6.13 -22.97 -0.73
C GLU A 227 6.31 -21.99 -1.89
N THR A 228 6.95 -22.44 -2.97
CA THR A 228 7.18 -21.64 -4.18
C THR A 228 5.88 -21.22 -4.85
N GLN A 229 4.92 -22.15 -4.97
CA GLN A 229 3.61 -21.85 -5.53
C GLN A 229 2.88 -20.80 -4.68
N ARG A 230 2.89 -20.95 -3.35
CA ARG A 230 2.29 -19.96 -2.45
C ARG A 230 2.96 -18.60 -2.57
N ALA A 231 4.28 -18.54 -2.72
CA ALA A 231 4.99 -17.28 -2.96
C ALA A 231 4.54 -16.62 -4.28
N HIS A 232 4.38 -17.40 -5.34
CA HIS A 232 3.82 -16.91 -6.61
C HIS A 232 2.38 -16.40 -6.48
N ASP A 233 1.53 -17.12 -5.76
CA ASP A 233 0.12 -16.72 -5.53
C ASP A 233 0.02 -15.38 -4.77
N LEU A 234 1.02 -15.07 -3.94
CA LEU A 234 1.13 -13.82 -3.18
C LEU A 234 1.90 -12.71 -3.93
N GLY A 235 2.40 -12.97 -5.14
CA GLY A 235 3.22 -12.03 -5.90
C GLY A 235 4.62 -11.78 -5.32
N ILE A 236 5.11 -12.66 -4.43
CA ILE A 236 6.45 -12.55 -3.85
C ILE A 236 7.48 -13.02 -4.89
N PRO A 237 8.56 -12.26 -5.16
CA PRO A 237 9.61 -12.66 -6.08
C PRO A 237 10.31 -13.95 -5.63
N VAL A 238 10.39 -14.94 -6.53
CA VAL A 238 11.10 -16.20 -6.30
C VAL A 238 12.39 -16.23 -7.12
N ILE A 239 13.53 -16.38 -6.46
CA ILE A 239 14.86 -16.47 -7.08
C ILE A 239 15.43 -17.87 -6.90
N PHE A 240 15.76 -18.53 -8.01
CA PHE A 240 16.41 -19.84 -8.02
C PHE A 240 17.93 -19.70 -8.09
N ASP A 241 18.67 -20.44 -7.26
CA ASP A 241 20.13 -20.53 -7.39
C ASP A 241 20.52 -21.32 -8.66
N GLN A 242 20.81 -20.60 -9.75
CA GLN A 242 21.28 -21.18 -11.01
C GLN A 242 22.68 -21.80 -10.91
N LYS A 243 23.53 -21.38 -9.96
CA LYS A 243 24.95 -21.82 -9.89
C LYS A 243 25.10 -23.29 -9.48
N ARG A 244 24.12 -23.87 -8.80
CA ARG A 244 24.13 -25.29 -8.38
C ARG A 244 23.24 -26.21 -9.23
N LEU A 245 22.30 -25.67 -10.02
CA LEU A 245 21.49 -26.45 -10.96
C LEU A 245 22.28 -26.96 -12.19
N GLU A 246 23.34 -26.25 -12.59
CA GLU A 246 24.15 -26.65 -13.77
C GLU A 246 25.17 -27.77 -13.49
N LYS A 247 25.57 -27.99 -12.23
CA LYS A 247 26.62 -28.96 -11.86
C LYS A 247 26.21 -30.43 -12.02
N THR A 248 24.94 -30.73 -12.30
CA THR A 248 24.40 -32.10 -12.39
C THR A 248 23.92 -32.52 -13.78
N ARG A 249 24.07 -31.70 -14.83
CA ARG A 249 23.81 -32.21 -16.20
C ARG A 249 24.85 -33.30 -16.55
N PRO A 250 24.45 -34.56 -16.79
CA PRO A 250 25.41 -35.60 -17.17
C PRO A 250 26.02 -35.23 -18.53
N ARG A 251 27.35 -35.21 -18.63
CA ARG A 251 28.03 -35.11 -19.93
C ARG A 251 27.58 -36.28 -20.81
N PRO A 252 27.12 -36.06 -22.06
CA PRO A 252 26.81 -37.16 -22.94
C PRO A 252 28.09 -37.97 -23.18
N LYS A 253 28.03 -39.28 -22.90
CA LYS A 253 29.12 -40.20 -23.22
C LYS A 253 29.34 -40.16 -24.73
N ARG A 254 30.40 -39.48 -25.18
CA ARG A 254 30.92 -39.65 -26.54
C ARG A 254 31.38 -41.10 -26.67
N GLY A 255 30.55 -41.93 -27.29
CA GLY A 255 30.91 -43.27 -27.68
C GLY A 255 32.13 -43.23 -28.59
N ARG A 256 33.20 -43.94 -28.20
CA ARG A 256 34.26 -44.36 -29.12
C ARG A 256 33.64 -45.36 -30.08
N ALA A 257 33.40 -44.95 -31.33
CA ALA A 257 33.29 -45.89 -32.43
C ALA A 257 34.70 -46.21 -32.94
N ARG A 258 35.00 -47.50 -33.03
CA ARG A 258 36.17 -48.06 -33.72
C ARG A 258 35.98 -47.95 -35.23
#